data_AF-A0A7Y5HZI1-F1
#
_entry.id   AF-A0A7Y5HZI1-F1
#
_cell.length_a   1.000
_cell.length_b   1.000
_cell.length_c   1.000
_cell.angle_alpha   90.00
_cell.angle_beta   90.00
_cell.angle_gamma   90.00
#
_symmetry.space_group_name_H-M   'P 1'
#
loop_
_entity.id
_entity.type
_entity.pdbx_description
1 polymer ?
#
loop_
_entity_poly.entity_id
_entity_poly.type
_entity_poly.pdbx_seq_one_letter_code
_entity_poly.pdbx_strand_id
1 'polypeptide(L)' 'AVLVGSRDDPYCRFERAQALADAWGARFVDLGARGHINAESGLGDWPDGQALLQDILLKEM' A
#
# COMPACT_ATOMS: atom_id res chain seq x y z
N ALA A 1 -10.54 -5.02 3.88
CA ALA A 1 -9.38 -4.15 4.19
C ALA A 1 -8.25 -4.35 3.16
N VAL A 2 -7.43 -3.32 2.93
CA VAL A 2 -6.28 -3.34 2.00
C VAL A 2 -5.06 -2.72 2.70
N LEU A 3 -3.87 -3.32 2.52
CA LEU A 3 -2.58 -2.79 2.97
C LEU A 3 -1.68 -2.57 1.75
N VAL A 4 -1.19 -1.34 1.57
CA VAL A 4 -0.21 -1.01 0.52
C VAL A 4 1.19 -0.97 1.14
N GLY A 5 2.15 -1.67 0.54
CA GLY A 5 3.54 -1.71 1.01
C GLY A 5 4.53 -1.43 -0.11
N SER A 6 5.69 -0.91 0.27
CA SER A 6 6.82 -0.69 -0.63
C SER A 6 7.97 -1.64 -0.34
N ARG A 7 8.73 -2.02 -1.38
CA ARG A 7 9.85 -2.96 -1.30
C ARG A 7 11.12 -2.36 -0.70
N ASP A 8 11.25 -1.04 -0.71
CA ASP A 8 12.41 -0.29 -0.23
C ASP A 8 12.05 0.72 0.88
N ASP A 9 10.98 0.45 1.62
CA ASP A 9 10.63 1.22 2.81
C ASP A 9 11.75 1.09 3.88
N PRO A 10 12.42 2.19 4.28
CA PRO A 10 13.51 2.15 5.25
C PRO A 10 13.05 1.84 6.68
N TYR A 11 11.75 1.94 6.96
CA TYR A 11 11.16 1.75 8.29
C TYR A 11 10.41 0.43 8.43
N CYS A 12 9.98 -0.18 7.32
CA CYS A 12 9.24 -1.44 7.32
C CYS A 12 9.76 -2.41 6.26
N ARG A 13 10.28 -3.56 6.68
CA ARG A 13 10.68 -4.62 5.73
C ARG A 13 9.46 -5.13 4.96
N PHE A 14 9.64 -5.43 3.68
CA PHE A 14 8.56 -5.89 2.81
C PHE A 14 7.85 -7.13 3.36
N GLU A 15 8.60 -8.12 3.86
CA GLU A 15 8.04 -9.35 4.45
C GLU A 15 7.26 -9.05 5.73
N ARG A 16 7.64 -8.01 6.47
CA ARG A 16 6.90 -7.57 7.66
C ARG A 16 5.56 -6.95 7.26
N ALA A 17 5.53 -6.14 6.20
CA ALA A 17 4.31 -5.57 5.67
C ALA A 17 3.34 -6.65 5.16
N GLN A 18 3.87 -7.68 4.47
CA GLN A 18 3.08 -8.86 4.06
C GLN A 18 2.50 -9.61 5.27
N ALA A 19 3.33 -9.90 6.29
CA ALA A 19 2.86 -10.58 7.50
C ALA A 19 1.80 -9.78 8.27
N LEU A 20 1.87 -8.44 8.23
CA LEU A 20 0.82 -7.58 8.81
C LEU A 20 -0.48 -7.67 8.02
N ALA A 21 -0.40 -7.66 6.68
CA ALA A 21 -1.59 -7.83 5.85
C ALA A 21 -2.28 -9.18 6.11
N ASP A 22 -1.50 -10.26 6.19
CA ASP A 22 -2.01 -11.59 6.54
C ASP A 22 -2.65 -11.61 7.93
N ALA A 23 -1.97 -11.06 8.93
CA ALA A 23 -2.48 -11.00 10.30
C ALA A 23 -3.77 -10.17 10.43
N TRP A 24 -3.96 -9.17 9.57
CA TRP A 24 -5.16 -8.34 9.53
C TRP A 24 -6.23 -8.87 8.59
N GLY A 25 -5.99 -9.97 7.87
CA GLY A 25 -6.88 -10.45 6.81
C GLY A 25 -7.08 -9.42 5.69
N ALA A 26 -6.09 -8.56 5.47
CA ALA A 26 -6.11 -7.52 4.46
C ALA A 26 -5.48 -8.01 3.16
N ARG A 27 -6.03 -7.57 2.02
CA ARG A 27 -5.35 -7.76 0.72
C ARG A 27 -4.07 -6.92 0.71
N PHE A 28 -2.93 -7.54 0.48
CA PHE A 28 -1.67 -6.83 0.28
C PHE A 28 -1.53 -6.30 -1.16
N VAL A 29 -1.09 -5.05 -1.30
CA VAL A 29 -0.78 -4.39 -2.58
C VAL A 29 0.68 -3.97 -2.56
N ASP A 30 1.46 -4.56 -3.46
CA ASP A 30 2.86 -4.22 -3.67
C ASP A 30 2.98 -2.99 -4.60
N LEU A 31 3.50 -1.89 -4.08
CA LEU A 31 3.71 -0.64 -4.82
C LEU A 31 5.10 -0.56 -5.49
N GLY A 32 5.90 -1.63 -5.41
CA GLY A 32 7.29 -1.63 -5.85
C GLY A 32 8.19 -0.78 -4.94
N ALA A 33 9.27 -0.24 -5.51
CA ALA A 33 10.24 0.59 -4.80
C ALA A 33 9.78 2.06 -4.77
N ARG A 34 9.25 2.52 -3.63
CA ARG A 34 8.58 3.82 -3.40
C ARG A 34 8.89 4.40 -2.02
N GLY A 35 9.92 3.93 -1.33
CA GLY A 35 10.30 4.37 0.01
C GLY A 35 9.14 4.21 1.01
N HIS A 36 8.99 5.16 1.92
CA HIS A 36 7.97 5.09 2.98
C HIS A 36 6.57 5.58 2.55
N ILE A 37 6.28 5.66 1.25
CA ILE A 37 4.99 6.12 0.67
C ILE A 37 4.51 7.43 1.34
N ASN A 38 5.42 8.40 1.47
CA ASN A 38 5.17 9.70 2.08
C ASN A 38 5.40 10.81 1.03
N ALA A 39 5.47 12.08 1.47
CA ALA A 39 5.72 13.20 0.57
C ALA A 39 7.07 13.11 -0.17
N GLU A 40 8.07 12.44 0.41
CA GLU A 40 9.41 12.27 -0.18
C GLU A 40 9.44 11.17 -1.25
N SER A 41 8.42 10.31 -1.30
CA SER A 41 8.28 9.23 -2.29
C SER A 41 8.00 9.70 -3.72
N GLY A 42 7.74 11.00 -3.93
CA GLY A 42 7.55 11.57 -5.27
C GLY A 42 6.28 11.09 -5.99
N LEU A 43 5.23 10.74 -5.24
CA LEU A 43 3.98 10.24 -5.80
C LEU A 43 3.02 11.36 -6.28
N GLY A 44 3.31 12.63 -5.96
CA GLY A 44 2.44 13.76 -6.27
C GLY A 44 1.05 13.59 -5.67
N ASP A 45 0.01 13.83 -6.47
CA ASP A 45 -1.39 13.63 -6.07
C ASP A 45 -1.79 12.15 -5.95
N TRP A 46 -0.87 11.22 -6.26
CA TRP A 46 -1.02 9.77 -6.16
C TRP A 46 -2.32 9.22 -6.79
N PRO A 47 -2.48 9.35 -8.13
CA PRO A 47 -3.67 8.88 -8.84
C PRO A 47 -3.89 7.36 -8.69
N ASP A 48 -2.83 6.57 -8.59
CA ASP A 48 -2.93 5.12 -8.35
C ASP A 48 -3.56 4.81 -6.98
N GLY A 49 -3.26 5.62 -5.95
CA GLY A 49 -3.89 5.50 -4.63
C GLY A 49 -5.38 5.85 -4.66
N GLN A 50 -5.75 6.89 -5.43
CA GLN A 50 -7.16 7.25 -5.64
C GLN A 50 -7.94 6.15 -6.37
N ALA A 51 -7.35 5.56 -7.41
CA ALA A 51 -7.95 4.43 -8.13
C ALA A 51 -8.12 3.20 -7.21
N LEU A 52 -7.13 2.93 -6.36
CA LEU A 52 -7.21 1.85 -5.37
C LEU A 52 -8.35 2.10 -4.36
N LEU A 53 -8.51 3.35 -3.88
CA LEU A 53 -9.60 3.71 -2.99
C LEU A 53 -10.96 3.50 -3.66
N GLN A 54 -11.11 3.90 -4.93
CA GLN A 54 -12.35 3.68 -5.68
C GLN A 54 -12.67 2.19 -5.82
N ASP A 55 -11.70 1.34 -6.14
CA ASP A 55 -11.87 -0.12 -6.21
C ASP A 55 -12.37 -0.71 -4.87
N ILE A 56 -11.87 -0.19 -3.74
CA ILE A 56 -12.32 -0.62 -2.40
C ILE A 56 -13.78 -0.21 -2.18
N LEU A 57 -14.13 1.04 -2.46
CA LEU A 57 -15.49 1.55 -2.25
C LEU A 57 -16.54 0.82 -3.11
N LEU A 58 -16.19 0.47 -4.35
CA LEU A 58 -17.10 -0.23 -5.26
C LEU A 58 -17.30 -1.71 -4.89
N LYS A 59 -16.36 -2.33 -4.15
CA LYS A 59 -16.46 -3.73 -3.72
C LYS A 59 -17.25 -3.93 -2.43
N GLU A 60 -17.57 -2.85 -1.72
CA GLU A 60 -18.42 -2.88 -0.51
C GLU A 60 -19.90 -2.58 -0.80
N MET A 61 -20.25 -2.31 -2.07
CA MET A 61 -21.62 -2.24 -2.58
C MET A 61 -22.08 -3.61 -3.10
#